data_AF-I0IR17-F1
#
_entry.id   AF-I0IR17-F1
#
_cell.length_a   1.000
_cell.length_b   1.000
_cell.length_c   1.000
_cell.angle_alpha   90.00
_cell.angle_beta   90.00
_cell.angle_gamma   90.00
#
_symmetry.space_group_name_H-M   'P 1'
#
loop_
_entity.id
_entity.type
_entity.pdbx_description
1 polymer ?
#
loop_
_entity_poly.entity_id
_entity_poly.type
_entity_poly.pdbx_seq_one_letter_code
_entity_poly.pdbx_strand_id
1 'polypeptide(L)'
;MSDQDHPSHPDHQQTGTHTHVPSGICDACGKVGVDLYKVSLGKDFFNRTYDRLSHTEDLHPKWFCSPCSLEKGYQRDVRNIHQELEKLLADGSSLLSDEKTLLQAISHVEKIESHVKRGRKIHVLLPPREVGLLLIELQQALAARLPTEHSQS
;
A
#
# COMPACT_ATOMS: atom_id res chain seq x y z
N MET A 1 -44.02 27.57 -30.40
CA MET A 1 -44.37 26.78 -29.20
C MET A 1 -43.57 25.50 -29.28
N SER A 2 -42.84 25.22 -28.20
CA SER A 2 -42.20 23.95 -27.87
C SER A 2 -40.93 23.55 -28.62
N ASP A 3 -39.87 23.07 -27.98
CA ASP A 3 -39.44 23.05 -26.57
C ASP A 3 -37.93 22.75 -26.60
N GLN A 4 -37.17 23.34 -25.68
CA GLN A 4 -35.73 23.10 -25.48
C GLN A 4 -35.54 21.75 -24.78
N ASP A 5 -34.66 20.89 -25.29
CA ASP A 5 -34.18 19.73 -24.55
C ASP A 5 -32.64 19.80 -24.44
N HIS A 6 -32.19 20.16 -23.24
CA HIS A 6 -30.81 20.06 -22.77
C HIS A 6 -30.53 18.60 -22.39
N PRO A 7 -29.44 17.97 -22.85
CA PRO A 7 -28.96 16.75 -22.21
C PRO A 7 -28.10 17.10 -20.99
N SER A 8 -28.63 16.71 -19.85
CA SER A 8 -28.02 16.70 -18.52
C SER A 8 -26.69 15.94 -18.50
N HIS A 9 -25.67 16.56 -17.92
CA HIS A 9 -24.48 15.89 -17.39
C HIS A 9 -24.88 14.93 -16.25
N PRO A 10 -24.38 13.69 -16.21
CA PRO A 10 -24.26 12.95 -14.97
C PRO A 10 -22.82 13.03 -14.43
N ASP A 11 -22.75 13.57 -13.22
CA ASP A 11 -21.99 13.11 -12.05
C ASP A 11 -20.58 12.52 -12.21
N HIS A 12 -19.65 13.20 -11.54
CA HIS A 12 -18.35 12.69 -11.12
C HIS A 12 -18.49 11.41 -10.28
N GLN A 13 -18.11 10.28 -10.88
CA GLN A 13 -17.68 9.11 -10.12
C GLN A 13 -16.19 8.88 -10.41
N GLN A 14 -15.32 9.42 -9.55
CA GLN A 14 -13.92 8.99 -9.46
C GLN A 14 -13.87 7.56 -8.88
N THR A 15 -14.19 6.58 -9.72
CA THR A 15 -13.75 5.20 -9.52
C THR A 15 -12.43 5.06 -10.27
N GLY A 16 -11.37 4.66 -9.56
CA GLY A 16 -10.08 4.42 -10.17
C GLY A 16 -10.24 3.48 -11.37
N THR A 17 -9.98 4.00 -12.57
CA THR A 17 -10.18 3.28 -13.82
C THR A 17 -9.10 2.21 -13.95
N HIS A 18 -9.42 1.00 -13.50
CA HIS A 18 -8.61 -0.17 -13.78
C HIS A 18 -8.80 -0.50 -15.27
N THR A 19 -7.94 0.05 -16.13
CA THR A 19 -7.92 -0.31 -17.55
C THR A 19 -7.56 -1.78 -17.68
N HIS A 20 -8.45 -2.57 -18.27
CA HIS A 20 -8.25 -3.99 -18.58
C HIS A 20 -7.59 -4.12 -19.96
N VAL A 21 -6.53 -4.91 -20.06
CA VAL A 21 -5.93 -5.28 -21.36
C VAL A 21 -5.90 -6.81 -21.43
N PRO A 22 -6.72 -7.43 -22.31
CA PRO A 22 -6.66 -8.87 -22.52
C PRO A 22 -5.42 -9.20 -23.33
N SER A 23 -4.66 -10.20 -22.90
CA SER A 23 -3.42 -10.75 -23.51
C SER A 23 -2.12 -9.96 -23.30
N GLY A 24 -1.65 -9.89 -22.05
CA GLY A 24 -0.26 -9.51 -21.75
C GLY A 24 0.45 -10.49 -20.81
N ILE A 25 1.72 -10.21 -20.54
CA ILE A 25 2.56 -10.91 -19.56
C ILE A 25 2.59 -10.08 -18.27
N CYS A 26 2.39 -10.71 -17.11
CA CYS A 26 2.57 -10.02 -15.83
C CYS A 26 4.05 -9.65 -15.62
N ASP A 27 4.33 -8.36 -15.43
CA ASP A 27 5.69 -7.82 -15.25
C ASP A 27 6.41 -8.32 -13.98
N ALA A 28 5.68 -8.89 -13.01
CA ALA A 28 6.27 -9.41 -11.79
C ALA A 28 6.51 -10.94 -11.82
N CYS A 29 5.53 -11.72 -12.28
CA CYS A 29 5.59 -13.19 -12.21
C CYS A 29 5.65 -13.89 -13.57
N GLY A 30 5.67 -13.15 -14.68
CA GLY A 30 5.75 -13.71 -16.03
C GLY A 30 4.52 -14.49 -16.49
N LYS A 31 3.43 -14.52 -15.71
CA LYS A 31 2.20 -15.22 -16.10
C LYS A 31 1.60 -14.60 -17.34
N VAL A 32 1.24 -15.46 -18.29
CA VAL A 32 0.58 -15.13 -19.56
C VAL A 32 -0.88 -15.52 -19.51
N GLY A 33 -1.72 -14.88 -20.35
CA GLY A 33 -3.14 -15.25 -20.49
C GLY A 33 -3.98 -14.97 -19.24
N VAL A 34 -3.57 -14.02 -18.41
CA VAL A 34 -4.29 -13.57 -17.21
C VAL A 34 -4.71 -12.12 -17.37
N ASP A 35 -5.77 -11.72 -16.67
CA ASP A 35 -6.16 -10.31 -16.59
C ASP A 35 -5.03 -9.51 -15.93
N LEU A 36 -4.67 -8.41 -16.59
CA LEU A 36 -3.65 -7.49 -16.14
C LEU A 36 -4.26 -6.15 -15.76
N TYR A 37 -3.67 -5.56 -14.72
CA TYR A 37 -4.09 -4.31 -14.14
C TYR A 37 -2.90 -3.36 -14.10
N LYS A 38 -3.13 -2.11 -14.51
CA LYS A 38 -2.19 -1.02 -14.27
C LYS A 38 -2.25 -0.67 -12.79
N VAL A 39 -1.07 -0.56 -12.16
CA VAL A 39 -0.99 -0.09 -10.78
C VAL A 39 -1.22 1.42 -10.77
N SER A 40 -2.35 1.84 -10.20
CA SER A 40 -2.61 3.25 -9.93
C SER A 40 -1.86 3.70 -8.68
N LEU A 41 -1.24 4.87 -8.79
CA LEU A 41 -0.72 5.64 -7.67
C LEU A 41 -1.89 6.41 -7.06
N GLY A 42 -2.71 5.73 -6.27
CA GLY A 42 -3.80 6.37 -5.52
C GLY A 42 -3.24 7.15 -4.34
N LYS A 43 -3.66 6.76 -3.14
CA LYS A 43 -3.10 7.27 -1.89
C LYS A 43 -2.30 6.18 -1.20
N ASP A 44 -1.35 6.57 -0.37
CA ASP A 44 -0.64 5.65 0.49
C ASP A 44 -1.45 5.26 1.74
N PHE A 45 -0.88 4.38 2.56
CA PHE A 45 -1.43 3.97 3.85
C PHE A 45 -1.84 5.15 4.76
N PHE A 46 -1.11 6.27 4.69
CA PHE A 46 -1.36 7.47 5.48
C PHE A 46 -2.29 8.47 4.78
N ASN A 47 -2.99 8.05 3.72
CA ASN A 47 -3.90 8.87 2.92
C ASN A 47 -3.21 10.06 2.21
N ARG A 48 -1.88 10.01 2.04
CA ARG A 48 -1.12 10.98 1.23
C ARG A 48 -1.25 10.58 -0.24
N THR A 49 -1.53 11.55 -1.09
CA THR A 49 -1.50 11.33 -2.54
C THR A 49 -0.06 11.04 -2.95
N TYR A 50 0.17 9.98 -3.72
CA TYR A 50 1.47 9.79 -4.32
C TYR A 50 1.74 10.94 -5.29
N ASP A 51 2.90 11.56 -5.17
CA ASP A 51 3.36 12.46 -6.21
C ASP A 51 3.43 11.66 -7.52
N ARG A 52 2.91 12.25 -8.61
CA ARG A 52 2.76 11.51 -9.87
C ARG A 52 4.12 10.93 -10.25
N LEU A 53 4.08 9.70 -10.79
CA LEU A 53 5.21 9.04 -11.43
C LEU A 53 6.00 10.09 -12.23
N SER A 54 7.33 10.05 -12.14
CA SER A 54 8.18 10.86 -13.01
C SER A 54 7.77 10.63 -14.47
N HIS A 55 7.91 11.64 -15.34
CA HIS A 55 7.57 11.56 -16.77
C HIS A 55 8.03 10.26 -17.49
N THR A 56 9.08 9.61 -16.98
CA THR A 56 9.65 8.37 -17.51
C THR A 56 8.81 7.11 -17.25
N GLU A 57 8.14 6.99 -16.11
CA GLU A 57 7.32 5.81 -15.79
C GLU A 57 5.97 5.82 -16.51
N ASP A 58 5.50 6.99 -16.93
CA ASP A 58 4.36 7.12 -17.84
C ASP A 58 4.66 6.60 -19.26
N LEU A 59 5.93 6.61 -19.67
CA LEU A 59 6.35 6.10 -20.99
C LEU A 59 6.37 4.56 -21.05
N HIS A 60 6.50 3.87 -19.90
CA HIS A 60 6.58 2.41 -19.83
C HIS A 60 5.69 1.86 -18.70
N PRO A 61 4.35 1.88 -18.88
CA PRO A 61 3.44 1.39 -17.85
C PRO A 61 3.65 -0.10 -17.61
N LYS A 62 3.84 -0.47 -16.34
CA LYS A 62 3.90 -1.87 -15.89
C LYS A 62 2.51 -2.41 -15.60
N TRP A 63 2.30 -3.66 -15.95
CA TRP A 63 1.06 -4.41 -15.89
C TRP A 63 1.21 -5.66 -15.02
N PHE A 64 0.32 -5.80 -14.06
CA PHE A 64 0.41 -6.86 -13.07
C PHE A 64 -0.87 -7.68 -13.05
N CYS A 65 -0.75 -9.00 -12.91
CA CYS A 65 -1.91 -9.83 -12.59
C CYS A 65 -2.45 -9.45 -11.21
N SER A 66 -3.73 -9.77 -10.94
CA SER A 66 -4.40 -9.39 -9.67
C SER A 66 -3.56 -9.69 -8.41
N PRO A 67 -2.98 -10.90 -8.22
CA PRO A 67 -2.11 -11.18 -7.07
C PRO A 67 -0.87 -10.29 -6.99
N CYS A 68 -0.19 -10.05 -8.11
CA CYS A 68 1.02 -9.22 -8.13
C CYS A 68 0.71 -7.73 -7.95
N SER A 69 -0.46 -7.27 -8.41
CA SER A 69 -0.93 -5.91 -8.17
C SER A 69 -1.18 -5.67 -6.68
N LEU A 70 -1.81 -6.64 -6.00
CA LEU A 70 -2.02 -6.62 -4.56
C LEU A 70 -0.68 -6.61 -3.80
N GLU A 71 0.24 -7.51 -4.14
CA GLU A 71 1.57 -7.56 -3.52
C GLU A 71 2.36 -6.27 -3.77
N LYS A 72 2.19 -5.63 -4.94
CA LYS A 72 2.76 -4.31 -5.22
C LYS A 72 2.14 -3.20 -4.37
N GLY A 73 0.87 -3.32 -3.99
CA GLY A 73 0.23 -2.48 -2.97
C GLY A 73 0.91 -2.65 -1.61
N TYR A 74 1.01 -3.89 -1.14
CA TYR A 74 1.65 -4.19 0.15
C TYR A 74 3.11 -3.74 0.22
N GLN A 75 3.89 -3.93 -0.85
CA GLN A 75 5.27 -3.46 -0.92
C GLN A 75 5.36 -1.93 -0.76
N ARG A 76 4.38 -1.19 -1.29
CA ARG A 76 4.33 0.27 -1.12
C ARG A 76 3.98 0.63 0.32
N ASP A 77 2.96 0.01 0.89
CA ASP A 77 2.54 0.27 2.28
C ASP A 77 3.67 -0.02 3.27
N VAL A 78 4.32 -1.18 3.16
CA VAL A 78 5.46 -1.57 4.01
C VAL A 78 6.58 -0.53 3.95
N ARG A 79 6.92 -0.06 2.74
CA ARG A 79 7.95 0.98 2.56
C ARG A 79 7.56 2.29 3.23
N ASN A 80 6.33 2.76 3.04
CA ASN A 80 5.88 4.03 3.61
C ASN A 80 5.83 3.95 5.14
N ILE A 81 5.35 2.83 5.70
CA ILE A 81 5.29 2.61 7.14
C ILE A 81 6.70 2.56 7.72
N HIS A 82 7.64 1.86 7.06
CA HIS A 82 9.04 1.83 7.48
C HIS A 82 9.66 3.23 7.50
N GLN A 83 9.45 4.05 6.46
CA GLN A 83 9.95 5.43 6.43
C GLN A 83 9.37 6.29 7.55
N GLU A 84 8.09 6.13 7.87
CA GLU A 84 7.50 6.83 9.01
C GLU A 84 8.06 6.31 10.35
N LEU A 85 8.35 5.01 10.47
CA LEU A 85 8.99 4.45 11.65
C LEU A 85 10.41 5.01 11.84
N GLU A 86 11.20 5.13 10.77
CA GLU A 86 12.51 5.77 10.82
C GLU A 86 12.44 7.21 11.33
N LYS A 87 11.47 8.01 10.85
CA LYS A 87 11.22 9.37 11.37
C LYS A 87 10.83 9.36 12.83
N LEU A 88 9.97 8.42 13.23
CA LEU A 88 9.54 8.29 14.62
C LEU A 88 10.74 8.06 15.54
N LEU A 89 11.65 7.18 15.13
CA LEU A 89 12.85 6.82 15.90
C LEU A 89 13.92 7.93 15.88
N ALA A 90 13.99 8.72 14.81
CA ALA A 90 14.98 9.78 14.65
C ALA A 90 14.63 11.07 15.40
N ASP A 91 13.44 11.63 15.15
CA ASP A 91 13.08 12.97 15.64
C ASP A 91 11.61 13.09 16.12
N GLY A 92 10.83 12.01 16.03
CA GLY A 92 9.44 11.99 16.46
C GLY A 92 8.46 12.73 15.55
N SER A 93 8.90 13.28 14.40
CA SER A 93 8.07 14.03 13.44
C SER A 93 7.10 13.15 12.61
N SER A 94 7.06 11.86 12.92
CA SER A 94 6.29 10.87 12.17
C SER A 94 4.78 10.96 12.41
N LEU A 95 4.01 10.56 11.39
CA LEU A 95 2.58 10.26 11.54
C LEU A 95 2.30 9.09 12.51
N LEU A 96 3.27 8.20 12.72
CA LEU A 96 3.19 7.13 13.71
C LEU A 96 3.33 7.65 15.15
N SER A 97 3.64 8.93 15.37
CA SER A 97 3.60 9.55 16.71
C SER A 97 2.22 9.45 17.36
N ASP A 98 1.15 9.44 16.56
CA ASP A 98 -0.21 9.13 17.01
C ASP A 98 -0.37 7.62 17.27
N GLU A 99 -0.79 7.28 18.49
CA GLU A 99 -0.95 5.88 18.93
C GLU A 99 -1.97 5.11 18.08
N LYS A 100 -3.08 5.74 17.71
CA LYS A 100 -4.11 5.12 16.87
C LYS A 100 -3.54 4.76 15.49
N THR A 101 -2.78 5.66 14.89
CA THR A 101 -2.11 5.44 13.61
C THR A 101 -1.06 4.32 13.72
N LEU A 102 -0.31 4.27 14.82
CA LEU A 102 0.63 3.17 15.09
C LEU A 102 -0.06 1.81 15.21
N LEU A 103 -1.15 1.73 15.97
CA LEU A 103 -1.96 0.50 16.10
C LEU A 103 -2.55 0.05 14.75
N GLN A 104 -3.00 1.00 13.93
CA GLN A 104 -3.47 0.72 12.57
C GLN A 104 -2.35 0.18 11.69
N ALA A 105 -1.13 0.74 11.79
CA ALA A 105 0.03 0.26 11.05
C ALA A 105 0.41 -1.16 11.46
N ILE A 106 0.42 -1.47 12.76
CA ILE A 106 0.66 -2.83 13.27
C ILE A 106 -0.37 -3.80 12.68
N SER A 107 -1.67 -3.51 12.83
CA SER A 107 -2.73 -4.38 12.32
C SER A 107 -2.66 -4.58 10.80
N HIS A 108 -2.25 -3.56 10.05
CA HIS A 108 -2.05 -3.67 8.61
C HIS A 108 -0.86 -4.55 8.26
N VAL A 109 0.29 -4.34 8.91
CA VAL A 109 1.49 -5.15 8.69
C VAL A 109 1.26 -6.61 9.10
N GLU A 110 0.48 -6.90 10.16
CA GLU A 110 0.07 -8.27 10.52
C GLU A 110 -0.73 -8.96 9.40
N LYS A 111 -1.65 -8.24 8.75
CA LYS A 111 -2.42 -8.78 7.62
C LYS A 111 -1.51 -9.09 6.43
N ILE A 112 -0.57 -8.19 6.13
CA ILE A 112 0.43 -8.39 5.08
C ILE A 112 1.32 -9.57 5.43
N GLU A 113 1.80 -9.66 6.66
CA GLU A 113 2.66 -10.74 7.14
C GLU A 113 1.96 -12.10 7.01
N SER A 114 0.71 -12.19 7.43
CA SER A 114 -0.13 -13.38 7.27
C SER A 114 -0.29 -13.76 5.79
N HIS A 115 -0.48 -12.77 4.91
CA HIS A 115 -0.57 -12.99 3.46
C HIS A 115 0.73 -13.57 2.90
N VAL A 116 1.89 -12.97 3.20
CA VAL A 116 3.19 -13.39 2.65
C VAL A 116 3.75 -14.66 3.30
N LYS A 117 3.33 -14.99 4.53
CA LYS A 117 3.66 -16.28 5.17
C LYS A 117 2.81 -17.43 4.65
N ARG A 118 1.51 -17.20 4.43
CA ARG A 118 0.56 -18.23 3.96
C ARG A 118 0.58 -18.42 2.44
N GLY A 119 1.26 -17.53 1.71
CA GLY A 119 1.47 -17.62 0.28
C GLY A 119 2.47 -18.72 -0.09
N ARG A 120 1.97 -19.85 -0.60
CA ARG A 120 2.79 -20.98 -1.10
C ARG A 120 3.53 -20.69 -2.42
N LYS A 121 3.81 -19.42 -2.73
CA LYS A 121 4.41 -18.96 -3.99
C LYS A 121 5.58 -18.04 -3.68
N ILE A 122 6.53 -17.96 -4.61
CA ILE A 122 7.66 -17.04 -4.51
C ILE A 122 7.10 -15.61 -4.49
N HIS A 123 7.24 -14.93 -3.35
CA HIS A 123 6.95 -13.51 -3.19
C HIS A 123 8.12 -12.71 -3.75
N VAL A 124 8.03 -12.38 -5.03
CA VAL A 124 9.09 -11.69 -5.78
C VAL A 124 9.17 -10.21 -5.38
N LEU A 125 8.06 -9.61 -4.94
CA LEU A 125 7.98 -8.18 -4.68
C LEU A 125 8.12 -7.83 -3.20
N LEU A 126 7.71 -8.73 -2.30
CA LEU A 126 7.70 -8.45 -0.87
C LEU A 126 8.24 -9.63 -0.04
N PRO A 127 9.51 -9.59 0.38
CA PRO A 127 10.13 -10.66 1.15
C PRO A 127 9.46 -10.83 2.53
N PRO A 128 9.02 -12.05 2.91
CA PRO A 128 8.36 -12.29 4.21
C PRO A 128 9.20 -11.87 5.41
N ARG A 129 10.54 -11.98 5.30
CA ARG A 129 11.47 -11.58 6.35
C ARG A 129 11.43 -10.07 6.63
N GLU A 130 11.37 -9.24 5.59
CA GLU A 130 11.34 -7.78 5.73
C GLU A 130 10.04 -7.33 6.42
N VAL A 131 8.91 -7.93 6.03
CA VAL A 131 7.61 -7.66 6.66
C VAL A 131 7.61 -8.05 8.15
N GLY A 132 8.18 -9.23 8.47
CA GLY A 132 8.28 -9.69 9.85
C GLY A 132 9.16 -8.80 10.74
N LEU A 133 10.27 -8.28 10.20
CA LEU A 133 11.13 -7.34 10.92
C LEU A 133 10.41 -6.03 11.22
N LEU A 134 9.75 -5.43 10.21
CA LEU A 134 8.98 -4.21 10.41
C LEU A 134 7.89 -4.38 11.48
N LEU A 135 7.20 -5.54 11.49
CA LEU A 135 6.18 -5.82 12.50
C LEU A 135 6.76 -5.79 13.93
N ILE A 136 7.91 -6.41 14.12
CA ILE A 136 8.59 -6.45 15.43
C ILE A 136 8.96 -5.03 15.86
N GLU A 137 9.53 -4.22 14.96
CA GLU A 137 9.96 -2.85 15.28
C GLU A 137 8.77 -1.93 15.61
N LEU A 138 7.64 -2.07 14.91
CA LEU A 138 6.42 -1.33 15.25
C LEU A 138 5.87 -1.71 16.63
N GLN A 139 5.88 -3.00 16.97
CA GLN A 139 5.45 -3.49 18.29
C GLN A 139 6.36 -2.97 19.41
N GLN A 140 7.68 -2.92 19.16
CA GLN A 140 8.64 -2.32 20.09
C GLN A 140 8.39 -0.82 20.28
N ALA A 141 8.13 -0.10 19.19
CA ALA A 141 7.80 1.33 19.24
C ALA A 141 6.52 1.61 20.04
N LEU A 142 5.52 0.73 19.96
CA LEU A 142 4.31 0.81 20.78
C LEU A 142 4.62 0.52 22.26
N ALA A 143 5.37 -0.56 22.53
CA ALA A 143 5.72 -0.96 23.89
C ALA A 143 6.53 0.12 24.62
N ALA A 144 7.42 0.83 23.92
CA ALA A 144 8.21 1.93 24.49
C ALA A 144 7.36 3.16 24.92
N ARG A 145 6.10 3.25 24.47
CA ARG A 145 5.17 4.33 24.83
C ARG A 145 4.25 3.99 25.98
N LEU A 146 4.07 2.71 26.26
CA LEU A 146 3.32 2.30 27.42
C LEU A 146 4.15 2.67 28.66
N PRO A 147 3.58 3.39 29.65
CA PRO A 147 4.26 3.60 30.90
C PRO A 147 4.62 2.23 31.46
N THR A 148 5.90 1.98 31.69
CA THR A 148 6.34 0.86 32.51
C THR A 148 5.92 1.17 33.94
N GLU A 149 4.65 0.91 34.25
CA GLU A 149 4.17 0.78 35.61
C GLU A 149 4.87 -0.47 36.17
N HIS A 150 6.06 -0.31 36.75
CA HIS A 150 6.59 -1.08 37.89
C HIS A 150 8.08 -0.82 38.14
N SER A 151 8.35 -0.16 39.27
CA SER A 151 9.45 -0.39 40.26
C SER A 151 9.79 0.96 40.92
N GLN A 152 9.68 1.21 42.23
CA GLN A 152 9.57 0.38 43.43
C GLN A 152 8.88 1.19 44.53
N SER A 153 8.06 0.51 45.34
CA SER A 153 7.72 0.91 46.72
C SER A 153 8.82 0.48 47.68
#